data_AF-A0A451A4N4-F1
#
_entry.id   AF-A0A451A4N4-F1
#
_cell.length_a   1.000
_cell.length_b   1.000
_cell.length_c   1.000
_cell.angle_alpha   90.00
_cell.angle_beta   90.00
_cell.angle_gamma   90.00
#
_symmetry.space_group_name_H-M   'P 1'
#
loop_
_entity.id
_entity.type
_entity.pdbx_description
1 polymer ?
#
loop_
_entity_poly.entity_id
_entity_poly.type
_entity_poly.pdbx_seq_one_letter_code
_entity_poly.pdbx_strand_id
1 'polypeptide(L)'
;MSDEKRLAIIATKGTLDWAYPPFILASTAAALGYDTQIFFTFYGLQLLRKDLALKVSPLGNPGMPMPMGMDKWFPVLGTALPGMETVMTSMMKKKMKDKGVASIEELRDLCGEADVKMVACQMTVDLFEFEPSEFIDGIEFGGAATFFEFAGESDICLYI
;
A
#
# COMPACT_ATOMS: atom_id res chain seq x y z
N MET A 1 22.73 7.13 23.98
CA MET A 1 22.18 6.23 22.95
C MET A 1 21.10 7.05 22.28
N SER A 2 21.27 7.44 21.01
CA SER A 2 20.17 8.13 20.33
C SER A 2 19.04 7.11 20.23
N ASP A 3 17.91 7.37 20.89
CA ASP A 3 16.72 6.52 20.78
C ASP A 3 16.29 6.51 19.31
N GLU A 4 16.65 5.43 18.61
CA GLU A 4 16.25 5.19 17.23
C GLU A 4 14.74 4.98 17.24
N LYS A 5 14.01 5.92 16.61
CA LYS A 5 12.55 5.89 16.64
C LYS A 5 12.03 4.77 15.75
N ARG A 6 10.92 4.16 16.15
CA ARG A 6 10.29 3.06 15.42
C ARG A 6 8.93 3.40 14.85
N LEU A 7 8.71 3.02 13.58
CA LEU A 7 7.44 3.14 12.89
C LEU A 7 6.90 1.76 12.48
N ALA A 8 5.77 1.37 13.05
CA ALA A 8 5.03 0.17 12.68
C ALA A 8 3.77 0.56 11.85
N ILE A 9 3.60 -0.07 10.69
CA ILE A 9 2.42 0.13 9.84
C ILE A 9 1.75 -1.22 9.58
N ILE A 10 0.43 -1.28 9.72
CA ILE A 10 -0.39 -2.36 9.17
C ILE A 10 -1.00 -1.87 7.86
N ALA A 11 -0.69 -2.52 6.74
CA ALA A 11 -1.25 -2.24 5.43
C ALA A 11 -2.29 -3.31 5.06
N THR A 12 -3.56 -2.91 4.99
CA THR A 12 -4.71 -3.82 4.81
C THR A 12 -5.38 -3.74 3.45
N LYS A 13 -5.16 -2.64 2.73
CA LYS A 13 -5.79 -2.35 1.44
C LYS A 13 -4.81 -2.55 0.29
N GLY A 14 -5.32 -3.05 -0.84
CA GLY A 14 -4.53 -3.40 -2.03
C GLY A 14 -4.90 -2.62 -3.29
N THR A 15 -5.61 -1.50 -3.17
CA THR A 15 -5.94 -0.65 -4.33
C THR A 15 -4.85 0.39 -4.57
N LEU A 16 -4.79 0.94 -5.78
CA LEU A 16 -3.75 1.89 -6.19
C LEU A 16 -3.66 3.10 -5.27
N ASP A 17 -4.79 3.67 -4.86
CA ASP A 17 -4.87 4.84 -3.99
C ASP A 17 -4.39 4.57 -2.56
N TRP A 18 -4.72 3.39 -2.02
CA TRP A 18 -4.34 3.00 -0.67
C TRP A 18 -2.94 2.37 -0.56
N ALA A 19 -2.30 2.09 -1.69
CA ALA A 19 -0.89 1.68 -1.72
C ALA A 19 0.07 2.83 -1.40
N TYR A 20 -0.32 4.08 -1.68
CA TYR A 20 0.56 5.25 -1.49
C TYR A 20 0.87 5.55 -0.02
N PRO A 21 -0.12 5.65 0.90
CA PRO A 21 0.17 6.04 2.28
C PRO A 21 1.19 5.16 3.00
N PRO A 22 1.13 3.81 2.98
CA PRO A 22 2.10 3.00 3.72
C PRO A 22 3.52 3.15 3.17
N PHE A 23 3.71 3.14 1.85
CA PHE A 23 5.05 3.27 1.26
C PHE A 23 5.63 4.69 1.36
N ILE A 24 4.82 5.75 1.21
CA ILE A 24 5.29 7.13 1.40
C ILE A 24 5.75 7.34 2.84
N LEU A 25 4.93 6.91 3.82
CA LEU A 25 5.27 7.08 5.23
C LEU A 25 6.49 6.26 5.61
N ALA A 26 6.56 5.00 5.16
CA ALA A 26 7.68 4.14 5.48
C ALA A 26 9.00 4.62 4.86
N SER A 27 9.01 4.94 3.57
CA SER A 27 10.22 5.48 2.91
C SER A 27 10.68 6.79 3.53
N THR A 28 9.75 7.68 3.89
CA THR A 28 10.08 8.94 4.57
C THR A 28 10.63 8.69 5.97
N ALA A 29 10.03 7.79 6.74
CA ALA A 29 10.49 7.46 8.09
C ALA A 29 11.88 6.84 8.05
N ALA A 30 12.13 5.88 7.16
CA ALA A 30 13.45 5.29 6.96
C ALA A 30 14.49 6.36 6.57
N ALA A 31 14.15 7.29 5.67
CA ALA A 31 15.03 8.41 5.31
C ALA A 31 15.33 9.37 6.48
N LEU A 32 14.44 9.44 7.48
CA LEU A 32 14.64 10.19 8.72
C LEU A 32 15.38 9.39 9.81
N GLY A 33 15.81 8.16 9.51
CA GLY A 33 16.52 7.28 10.44
C GLY A 33 15.60 6.54 11.42
N TYR A 34 14.35 6.29 11.04
CA TYR A 34 13.46 5.43 11.82
C TYR A 34 13.63 3.97 11.40
N ASP A 35 13.73 3.08 12.39
CA ASP A 35 13.57 1.65 12.19
C ASP A 35 12.09 1.37 11.87
N THR A 36 11.82 0.85 10.68
CA THR A 36 10.48 0.87 10.08
C THR A 36 10.05 -0.52 9.63
N GLN A 37 8.82 -0.91 10.00
CA GLN A 37 8.21 -2.16 9.57
C GLN A 37 6.80 -1.92 9.00
N ILE A 38 6.51 -2.57 7.88
CA ILE A 38 5.17 -2.66 7.31
C ILE A 38 4.71 -4.12 7.33
N PHE A 39 3.58 -4.37 8.00
CA PHE A 39 2.89 -5.65 8.03
C PHE A 39 1.72 -5.64 7.05
N PHE A 40 1.83 -6.44 5.99
CA PHE A 40 0.84 -6.55 4.92
C PHE A 40 -0.11 -7.72 5.20
N THR A 41 -1.40 -7.42 5.27
CA THR A 41 -2.45 -8.41 5.55
C THR A 41 -3.66 -8.18 4.66
N PHE A 42 -4.55 -9.17 4.57
CA PHE A 42 -5.68 -9.18 3.63
C PHE A 42 -5.27 -8.70 2.23
N TYR A 43 -5.96 -7.70 1.69
CA TYR A 43 -5.72 -7.20 0.35
C TYR A 43 -4.39 -6.44 0.23
N GLY A 44 -3.79 -6.01 1.35
CA GLY A 44 -2.46 -5.40 1.38
C GLY A 44 -1.36 -6.32 0.84
N LEU A 45 -1.54 -7.65 0.88
CA LEU A 45 -0.60 -8.60 0.26
C LEU A 45 -0.42 -8.38 -1.25
N GLN A 46 -1.40 -7.78 -1.93
CA GLN A 46 -1.28 -7.42 -3.35
C GLN A 46 -0.11 -6.45 -3.59
N LEU A 47 0.27 -5.65 -2.61
CA LEU A 47 1.36 -4.67 -2.71
C LEU A 47 2.76 -5.33 -2.71
N LEU A 48 2.85 -6.58 -2.23
CA LEU A 48 4.07 -7.38 -2.22
C LEU A 48 4.20 -8.30 -3.44
N ARG A 49 3.22 -8.33 -4.34
CA ARG A 49 3.27 -9.17 -5.55
C ARG A 49 4.35 -8.66 -6.51
N LYS A 50 4.99 -9.59 -7.23
CA LYS A 50 5.95 -9.25 -8.30
C LYS A 50 5.32 -8.39 -9.39
N ASP A 51 4.10 -8.72 -9.80
CA ASP A 51 3.30 -7.95 -10.76
C ASP A 51 2.24 -7.10 -10.05
N LEU A 52 2.39 -5.79 -10.09
CA LEU A 52 1.49 -4.82 -9.46
C LEU A 52 0.36 -4.41 -10.43
N ALA A 53 -0.69 -5.22 -10.48
CA ALA A 53 -1.92 -4.92 -11.22
C ALA A 53 -2.90 -4.02 -10.43
N LEU A 54 -2.39 -3.00 -9.71
CA LEU A 54 -3.18 -2.16 -8.81
C LEU A 54 -4.14 -1.23 -9.59
N LYS A 55 -5.38 -1.18 -9.13
CA LYS A 55 -6.45 -0.34 -9.69
C LYS A 55 -7.14 0.46 -8.62
N VAL A 56 -7.86 1.50 -9.04
CA VAL A 56 -8.74 2.31 -8.19
C VAL A 56 -10.16 2.26 -8.76
N SER A 57 -11.14 2.06 -7.88
CA SER A 57 -12.55 2.07 -8.24
C SER A 57 -13.24 3.32 -7.70
N PRO A 58 -13.94 4.09 -8.55
CA PRO A 58 -14.82 5.17 -8.09
C PRO A 58 -16.10 4.66 -7.42
N LEU A 59 -16.40 3.36 -7.55
CA LEU A 59 -17.62 2.77 -7.01
C LEU A 59 -17.52 2.66 -5.48
N GLY A 60 -18.46 3.29 -4.78
CA GLY A 60 -18.52 3.26 -3.32
C GLY A 60 -17.51 4.17 -2.61
N ASN A 61 -16.73 4.99 -3.34
CA ASN A 61 -15.80 5.95 -2.77
C ASN A 61 -16.22 7.40 -3.09
N PRO A 62 -17.14 8.01 -2.29
CA PRO A 62 -17.59 9.38 -2.51
C PRO A 62 -16.51 10.43 -2.25
N GLY A 63 -15.39 10.05 -1.61
CA GLY A 63 -14.24 10.93 -1.39
C GLY A 63 -13.31 11.03 -2.60
N MET A 64 -13.49 10.19 -3.63
CA MET A 64 -12.65 10.23 -4.83
C MET A 64 -13.02 11.45 -5.69
N PRO A 65 -12.11 12.42 -5.89
CA PRO A 65 -12.39 13.56 -6.75
C PRO A 65 -12.44 13.10 -8.20
N MET A 66 -13.64 13.05 -8.76
CA MET A 66 -13.84 12.61 -10.13
C MET A 66 -13.40 13.70 -11.12
N PRO A 67 -12.82 13.33 -12.27
CA PRO A 67 -12.46 14.30 -13.30
C PRO A 67 -13.70 15.02 -13.83
N MET A 68 -13.49 16.25 -14.32
CA MET A 68 -14.55 17.08 -14.92
C MET A 68 -15.77 17.30 -14.00
N GLY A 69 -15.58 17.21 -12.69
CA GLY A 69 -16.66 17.38 -11.70
C GLY A 69 -17.74 16.29 -11.79
N MET A 70 -17.42 15.12 -12.37
CA MET A 70 -18.36 14.02 -12.51
C MET A 70 -18.97 13.57 -11.18
N ASP A 71 -18.30 13.79 -10.06
CA ASP A 71 -18.83 13.60 -8.70
C ASP A 71 -20.11 14.40 -8.43
N LYS A 72 -20.35 15.49 -9.18
CA LYS A 72 -21.52 16.38 -9.02
C LYS A 72 -22.67 16.09 -9.98
N TRP A 73 -22.40 15.50 -11.14
CA TRP A 73 -23.39 15.35 -12.21
C TRP A 73 -23.53 13.93 -12.77
N PHE A 74 -22.52 13.07 -12.55
CA PHE A 74 -22.53 11.70 -13.01
C PHE A 74 -23.16 10.80 -11.96
N PRO A 75 -24.16 9.97 -12.30
CA PRO A 75 -24.82 9.12 -11.33
C PRO A 75 -23.85 8.08 -10.77
N VAL A 76 -23.95 7.81 -9.47
CA VAL A 76 -23.16 6.75 -8.80
C VAL A 76 -23.32 5.40 -9.50
N LEU A 77 -24.50 5.09 -10.03
CA LEU A 77 -24.71 3.87 -10.81
C LEU A 77 -23.85 3.82 -12.08
N GLY A 78 -23.55 4.98 -12.68
CA GLY A 78 -22.67 5.09 -13.83
C GLY A 78 -21.22 4.72 -13.51
N THR A 79 -20.79 4.80 -12.24
CA THR A 79 -19.43 4.41 -11.84
C THR A 79 -19.25 2.90 -11.78
N ALA A 80 -20.35 2.13 -11.81
CA ALA A 80 -20.35 0.67 -11.95
C ALA A 80 -20.26 0.19 -13.41
N LEU A 81 -20.18 1.10 -14.39
CA LEU A 81 -20.06 0.72 -15.80
C LEU A 81 -18.74 -0.05 -16.06
N PRO A 82 -18.77 -1.15 -16.85
CA PRO A 82 -17.56 -1.88 -17.23
C PRO A 82 -16.51 -0.95 -17.85
N GLY A 83 -15.27 -1.03 -17.36
CA GLY A 83 -14.14 -0.23 -17.85
C GLY A 83 -13.91 1.11 -17.15
N MET A 84 -14.86 1.59 -16.33
CA MET A 84 -14.67 2.83 -15.54
C MET A 84 -13.47 2.74 -14.60
N GLU A 85 -13.25 1.60 -13.97
CA GLU A 85 -12.09 1.34 -13.10
C GLU A 85 -10.76 1.53 -13.86
N THR A 86 -10.64 0.99 -15.07
CA THR A 86 -9.44 1.13 -15.90
C THR A 86 -9.20 2.58 -16.31
N VAL A 87 -10.26 3.30 -16.69
CA VAL A 87 -10.19 4.72 -17.04
C VAL A 87 -9.72 5.53 -15.84
N MET A 88 -10.35 5.34 -14.68
CA MET A 88 -10.00 6.06 -13.46
C MET A 88 -8.57 5.75 -13.00
N THR A 89 -8.15 4.50 -13.08
CA THR A 89 -6.77 4.07 -12.80
C THR A 89 -5.77 4.76 -13.72
N SER A 90 -6.02 4.77 -15.02
CA SER A 90 -5.14 5.43 -16.00
C SER A 90 -5.05 6.93 -15.75
N MET A 91 -6.18 7.58 -15.46
CA MET A 91 -6.21 9.01 -15.15
C MET A 91 -5.47 9.34 -13.85
N MET A 92 -5.61 8.51 -12.82
CA MET A 92 -4.89 8.68 -11.55
C MET A 92 -3.38 8.52 -11.76
N LYS A 93 -2.93 7.45 -12.42
CA LYS A 93 -1.50 7.22 -12.75
C LYS A 93 -0.93 8.38 -13.57
N LYS A 94 -1.67 8.86 -14.57
CA LYS A 94 -1.26 10.02 -15.38
C LYS A 94 -1.12 11.29 -14.52
N LYS A 95 -2.11 11.60 -13.69
CA LYS A 95 -2.09 12.79 -12.83
C LYS A 95 -0.94 12.74 -11.82
N MET A 96 -0.65 11.56 -11.27
CA MET A 96 0.49 11.35 -10.36
C MET A 96 1.81 11.61 -11.08
N LYS A 97 1.99 11.04 -12.28
CA LYS A 97 3.15 11.29 -13.12
C LYS A 97 3.31 12.78 -13.47
N ASP A 98 2.24 13.45 -13.88
CA ASP A 98 2.23 14.88 -14.22
C ASP A 98 2.58 15.79 -13.03
N LYS A 99 2.40 15.29 -11.80
CA LYS A 99 2.71 15.99 -10.55
C LYS A 99 4.05 15.56 -9.92
N GLY A 100 4.79 14.67 -10.59
CA GLY A 100 6.08 14.16 -10.09
C GLY A 100 5.94 13.27 -8.86
N VAL A 101 4.79 12.63 -8.66
CA VAL A 101 4.61 11.62 -7.61
C VAL A 101 5.21 10.31 -8.10
N ALA A 102 6.13 9.74 -7.32
CA ALA A 102 6.74 8.44 -7.59
C ALA A 102 5.67 7.34 -7.69
N SER A 103 5.88 6.35 -8.55
CA SER A 103 5.04 5.16 -8.67
C SER A 103 5.10 4.29 -7.41
N ILE A 104 4.17 3.33 -7.28
CA ILE A 104 4.17 2.40 -6.15
C ILE A 104 5.39 1.49 -6.21
N GLU A 105 5.78 1.09 -7.41
CA GLU A 105 6.99 0.34 -7.71
C GLU A 105 8.23 1.09 -7.17
N GLU A 106 8.41 2.36 -7.56
CA GLU A 106 9.53 3.18 -7.11
C GLU A 106 9.51 3.39 -5.58
N LEU A 107 8.34 3.63 -4.98
CA LEU A 107 8.22 3.80 -3.53
C LEU A 107 8.52 2.51 -2.76
N ARG A 108 8.12 1.36 -3.31
CA ARG A 108 8.41 0.04 -2.74
C ARG A 108 9.89 -0.29 -2.84
N ASP A 109 10.51 0.02 -3.98
CA ASP A 109 11.95 -0.17 -4.17
C ASP A 109 12.75 0.72 -3.20
N LEU A 110 12.36 1.99 -3.03
CA LEU A 110 12.95 2.88 -2.02
C LEU A 110 12.81 2.34 -0.60
N CYS A 111 11.69 1.70 -0.26
CA CYS A 111 11.52 1.04 1.03
C CYS A 111 12.51 -0.12 1.18
N GLY A 112 12.66 -0.95 0.14
CA GLY A 112 13.62 -2.06 0.14
C GLY A 112 15.07 -1.59 0.24
N GLU A 113 15.45 -0.54 -0.49
CA GLU A 113 16.80 0.06 -0.44
C GLU A 113 17.11 0.70 0.92
N ALA A 114 16.09 1.17 1.63
CA ALA A 114 16.19 1.75 2.96
C ALA A 114 15.99 0.74 4.10
N ASP A 115 16.10 -0.56 3.80
CA ASP A 115 15.96 -1.67 4.76
C ASP A 115 14.64 -1.65 5.56
N VAL A 116 13.56 -1.10 4.98
CA VAL A 116 12.22 -1.17 5.58
C VAL A 116 11.78 -2.63 5.63
N LYS A 117 11.46 -3.10 6.84
CA LYS A 117 11.05 -4.48 7.06
C LYS A 117 9.64 -4.72 6.52
N MET A 118 9.51 -5.50 5.46
CA MET A 118 8.22 -5.85 4.85
C MET A 118 7.80 -7.26 5.25
N VAL A 119 6.70 -7.38 6.00
CA VAL A 119 6.22 -8.66 6.53
C VAL A 119 4.89 -9.02 5.86
N ALA A 120 4.84 -10.16 5.17
CA ALA A 120 3.62 -10.76 4.67
C ALA A 120 2.94 -11.61 5.75
N CYS A 121 1.67 -11.32 6.02
CA CYS A 121 0.84 -12.09 6.95
C CYS A 121 0.65 -13.52 6.43
N GLN A 122 1.34 -14.50 7.04
CA GLN A 122 1.29 -15.91 6.62
C GLN A 122 -0.14 -16.45 6.58
N MET A 123 -0.97 -16.12 7.60
CA MET A 123 -2.36 -16.57 7.62
C MET A 123 -3.16 -16.06 6.43
N THR A 124 -2.87 -14.86 5.93
CA THR A 124 -3.54 -14.32 4.75
C THR A 124 -3.00 -14.94 3.47
N VAL A 125 -1.70 -15.20 3.41
CA VAL A 125 -1.08 -15.95 2.29
C VAL A 125 -1.78 -17.30 2.15
N ASP A 126 -1.94 -18.04 3.26
CA ASP A 126 -2.62 -19.33 3.30
C ASP A 126 -4.12 -19.19 2.94
N LEU A 127 -4.79 -18.16 3.48
CA LEU A 127 -6.22 -17.93 3.25
C LEU A 127 -6.57 -17.68 1.77
N PHE A 128 -5.70 -16.99 1.05
CA PHE A 128 -5.90 -16.68 -0.37
C PHE A 128 -5.13 -17.63 -1.30
N GLU A 129 -4.54 -18.70 -0.74
CA GLU A 129 -3.82 -19.72 -1.48
C GLU A 129 -2.72 -19.12 -2.38
N PHE A 130 -2.04 -18.08 -1.90
CA PHE A 130 -0.92 -17.48 -2.62
C PHE A 130 0.35 -18.31 -2.45
N GLU A 131 1.10 -18.42 -3.53
CA GLU A 131 2.40 -19.11 -3.52
C GLU A 131 3.51 -18.12 -3.13
N PRO A 132 4.46 -18.48 -2.24
CA PRO A 132 5.56 -17.60 -1.86
C PRO A 132 6.35 -17.04 -3.05
N SER A 133 6.43 -17.80 -4.15
CA SER A 133 7.11 -17.41 -5.38
C SER A 133 6.48 -16.21 -6.11
N GLU A 134 5.24 -15.85 -5.79
CA GLU A 134 4.50 -14.74 -6.40
C GLU A 134 4.83 -13.38 -5.79
N PHE A 135 5.46 -13.37 -4.62
CA PHE A 135 5.87 -12.17 -3.90
C PHE A 135 7.28 -11.74 -4.29
N ILE A 136 7.58 -10.45 -4.13
CA ILE A 136 8.93 -9.92 -4.29
C ILE A 136 9.90 -10.56 -3.30
N ASP A 137 11.19 -10.56 -3.66
CA ASP A 137 12.24 -11.04 -2.76
C ASP A 137 12.46 -10.07 -1.58
N GLY A 138 13.08 -10.54 -0.51
CA GLY A 138 13.45 -9.69 0.64
C GLY A 138 12.30 -9.42 1.64
N ILE A 139 11.15 -10.07 1.48
CA ILE A 139 10.07 -10.02 2.48
C ILE A 139 10.21 -11.15 3.51
N GLU A 140 9.64 -10.93 4.69
CA GLU A 140 9.47 -11.98 5.70
C GLU A 140 8.03 -12.48 5.71
N PHE A 141 7.84 -13.78 5.93
CA PHE A 141 6.52 -14.33 6.22
C PHE A 141 6.34 -14.45 7.73
N GLY A 142 5.29 -13.83 8.25
CA GLY A 142 5.09 -13.70 9.70
C GLY A 142 3.62 -13.67 10.11
N GLY A 143 3.36 -13.97 11.38
CA GLY A 143 2.03 -13.91 11.97
C GLY A 143 1.81 -12.62 12.76
N ALA A 144 0.67 -12.54 13.46
CA ALA A 144 0.38 -11.42 14.36
C ALA A 144 1.46 -11.25 15.45
N ALA A 145 2.06 -12.34 15.93
CA ALA A 145 3.15 -12.30 16.91
C ALA A 145 4.37 -11.50 16.39
N THR A 146 4.78 -11.75 15.14
CA THR A 146 5.89 -11.03 14.47
C THR A 146 5.62 -9.52 14.42
N PHE A 147 4.38 -9.11 14.15
CA PHE A 147 4.00 -7.71 14.18
C PHE A 147 4.06 -7.13 15.60
N PHE A 148 3.51 -7.82 16.60
CA PHE A 148 3.49 -7.33 17.98
C PHE A 148 4.87 -7.23 18.61
N GLU A 149 5.81 -8.11 18.26
CA GLU A 149 7.21 -8.03 18.71
C GLU A 149 7.86 -6.70 18.31
N PHE A 150 7.58 -6.23 17.09
CA PHE A 150 8.10 -4.95 16.61
C PHE A 150 7.25 -3.76 17.09
N ALA A 151 5.94 -3.84 16.91
CA ALA A 151 5.01 -2.75 17.21
C ALA A 151 4.90 -2.45 18.72
N GLY A 152 5.11 -3.44 19.58
CA GLY A 152 5.12 -3.26 21.04
C GLY A 152 6.22 -2.32 21.55
N GLU A 153 7.27 -2.14 20.75
CA GLU A 153 8.38 -1.24 21.03
C GLU A 153 8.38 -0.01 20.11
N SER A 154 7.31 0.21 19.32
CA SER A 154 7.23 1.31 18.36
C SER A 154 6.80 2.63 18.99
N ASP A 155 7.37 3.74 18.51
CA ASP A 155 6.91 5.09 18.88
C ASP A 155 5.63 5.47 18.14
N ILE A 156 5.47 4.96 16.93
CA ILE A 156 4.34 5.26 16.05
C ILE A 156 3.81 3.94 15.48
N CYS A 157 2.52 3.70 15.69
CA CYS A 157 1.82 2.54 15.14
C CYS A 157 0.58 3.00 14.35
N LEU A 158 0.50 2.65 13.07
CA LEU A 158 -0.56 3.07 12.15
C LEU A 158 -1.28 1.87 11.55
N TYR A 159 -2.59 2.00 11.34
CA TYR A 159 -3.41 1.05 10.62
C TYR A 159 -3.98 1.71 9.36
N ILE A 160 -3.63 1.17 8.19
CA ILE A 160 -3.88 1.80 6.88
C ILE A 160 -4.69 0.87 5.96
#